data_AF-A0AA42Z0N2-F1
#
_entry.id   AF-A0AA42Z0N2-F1
#
_cell.length_a   1.000
_cell.length_b   1.000
_cell.length_c   1.000
_cell.angle_alpha   90.00
_cell.angle_beta   90.00
_cell.angle_gamma   90.00
#
_symmetry.space_group_name_H-M   'P 1'
#
loop_
_entity.id
_entity.type
_entity.pdbx_description
1 polymer ?
#
loop_
_entity_poly.entity_id
_entity_poly.type
_entity_poly.pdbx_seq_one_letter_code
_entity_poly.pdbx_strand_id
1 'polypeptide(L)' 'MRALLFLVLFLLFVLRHDLWWWDRPDLVLGLPIGLLYHALFCLAVSVVMALLVRHAWPDVDLAELAEDEAGESP' A
#
# COMPACT_ATOMS: atom_id res chain seq x y z
N MET A 1 0.04 -0.64 -18.44
CA MET A 1 0.49 -0.96 -17.07
C MET A 1 0.32 0.22 -16.10
N ARG A 2 0.87 1.40 -16.40
CA ARG A 2 0.73 2.62 -15.56
C ARG A 2 -0.72 3.02 -15.23
N ALA A 3 -1.63 3.00 -16.21
CA ALA A 3 -3.05 3.32 -15.99
C ALA A 3 -3.75 2.37 -15.00
N LEU A 4 -3.30 1.12 -14.92
CA LEU A 4 -3.86 0.11 -14.03
C LEU A 4 -3.44 0.40 -12.58
N LEU A 5 -2.21 0.88 -12.36
CA LEU A 5 -1.74 1.34 -11.06
C LEU A 5 -2.53 2.57 -10.58
N PHE A 6 -2.74 3.56 -11.46
CA PHE A 6 -3.56 4.73 -11.13
C PHE A 6 -5.03 4.36 -10.86
N LEU A 7 -5.61 3.43 -11.62
CA LEU A 7 -6.96 2.91 -11.38
C LEU A 7 -7.05 2.23 -10.02
N VAL A 8 -6.07 1.40 -9.66
CA VAL A 8 -6.02 0.71 -8.36
C VAL A 8 -5.82 1.70 -7.21
N LEU A 9 -4.98 2.72 -7.37
CA LEU A 9 -4.86 3.81 -6.40
C LEU A 9 -6.17 4.58 -6.23
N PHE A 10 -6.85 4.89 -7.33
CA PHE A 10 -8.15 5.57 -7.29
C PHE A 10 -9.22 4.72 -6.61
N LEU A 11 -9.26 3.41 -6.91
CA LEU A 11 -10.13 2.47 -6.22
C LEU A 11 -9.82 2.41 -4.72
N LEU A 12 -8.55 2.31 -4.33
CA LEU A 12 -8.12 2.37 -2.93
C LEU A 12 -8.54 3.68 -2.27
N PHE A 13 -8.43 4.82 -2.97
CA PHE A 13 -8.85 6.11 -2.45
C PHE A 13 -10.36 6.19 -2.21
N VAL A 14 -11.17 5.64 -3.11
CA VAL A 14 -12.63 5.57 -2.94
C VAL A 14 -13.00 4.54 -1.86
N LEU A 15 -12.30 3.41 -1.80
CA LEU A 15 -12.53 2.32 -0.85
C LEU A 15 -12.09 2.72 0.58
N ARG A 16 -11.12 3.64 0.70
CA ARG A 16 -10.77 4.34 1.96
C ARG A 16 -11.94 5.17 2.50
N HIS A 17 -12.87 5.58 1.64
CA HIS A 17 -14.02 6.37 2.05
C HIS A 17 -14.92 5.47 2.92
N ASP A 18 -14.69 5.55 4.22
CA ASP A 18 -15.16 4.64 5.28
C ASP A 18 -16.67 4.77 5.57
N LEU A 19 -17.47 5.02 4.53
CA LEU A 19 -18.92 5.20 4.64
C LEU A 19 -19.69 3.89 4.54
N TRP A 20 -19.07 2.81 4.04
CA TRP A 20 -19.83 1.62 3.66
C TRP A 20 -20.23 0.78 4.87
N TRP A 21 -19.35 0.68 5.87
CA TRP A 21 -19.50 -0.25 6.99
C TRP A 21 -19.50 0.43 8.37
N TRP A 22 -19.53 1.77 8.39
CA TRP A 22 -19.49 2.63 9.57
C TRP A 22 -20.53 2.26 10.65
N ASP A 23 -21.69 1.72 10.26
CA ASP A 23 -22.82 1.49 11.17
C ASP A 23 -23.22 0.02 11.34
N ARG A 24 -22.39 -0.95 10.91
CA ARG A 24 -22.72 -2.37 11.14
C ARG A 24 -21.97 -2.89 12.38
N PRO A 25 -22.68 -3.24 13.45
CA PRO A 25 -22.10 -3.88 14.63
C PRO A 25 -21.81 -5.38 14.41
N ASP A 26 -21.82 -5.86 13.16
CA ASP A 26 -21.61 -7.27 12.84
C ASP A 26 -20.18 -7.69 13.22
N LEU A 27 -20.07 -8.50 14.28
CA LEU A 27 -18.80 -9.07 14.73
C LEU A 27 -18.46 -10.31 13.91
N VAL A 28 -17.37 -10.26 13.17
CA VAL A 28 -16.80 -11.43 12.49
C VAL A 28 -15.56 -11.86 13.28
N LEU A 29 -15.51 -13.11 13.72
CA LEU A 29 -14.42 -13.68 14.54
C LEU A 29 -14.14 -12.92 15.86
N GLY A 30 -15.12 -12.19 16.39
CA GLY A 30 -14.99 -11.40 17.63
C GLY A 30 -14.40 -10.00 17.45
N LEU A 31 -14.20 -9.55 16.21
CA LEU A 31 -13.73 -8.20 15.87
C LEU A 31 -14.75 -7.47 14.96
N PRO A 32 -14.86 -6.13 15.06
CA PRO A 32 -15.75 -5.37 14.21
C PRO A 32 -15.31 -5.52 12.75
N ILE A 33 -16.28 -5.78 11.86
CA ILE A 33 -16.06 -5.96 10.41
C ILE A 33 -15.29 -4.77 9.79
N GLY A 34 -15.50 -3.56 10.29
CA GLY A 34 -14.75 -2.37 9.88
C GLY A 34 -13.25 -2.44 10.16
N LEU A 35 -12.84 -3.13 11.23
CA LEU A 35 -11.43 -3.31 11.57
C LEU A 35 -10.75 -4.34 10.65
N LEU A 36 -11.43 -5.46 10.37
CA LEU A 36 -10.95 -6.46 9.42
C LEU A 36 -10.79 -5.86 8.02
N TYR A 37 -11.76 -5.04 7.61
CA TYR A 37 -11.70 -4.27 6.38
C TYR A 37 -10.49 -3.33 6.33
N HIS A 38 -10.24 -2.56 7.39
CA HIS A 38 -9.05 -1.71 7.47
C HIS A 38 -7.74 -2.50 7.40
N ALA A 39 -7.66 -3.64 8.09
CA ALA A 39 -6.47 -4.49 8.06
C ALA A 39 -6.18 -5.01 6.64
N LEU A 40 -7.21 -5.48 5.94
CA LEU A 40 -7.11 -5.91 4.55
C LEU A 40 -6.79 -4.75 3.60
N PHE A 41 -7.35 -3.57 3.85
CA PHE A 41 -7.05 -2.35 3.09
C PHE A 41 -5.58 -1.96 3.21
N CYS A 42 -5.04 -1.91 4.44
CA CYS A 42 -3.62 -1.65 4.68
C CYS A 42 -2.72 -2.67 3.95
N LEU A 43 -3.10 -3.95 3.97
CA LEU A 43 -2.37 -4.99 3.24
C LEU A 43 -2.39 -4.75 1.73
N ALA A 44 -3.55 -4.42 1.17
CA ALA A 44 -3.72 -4.13 -0.26
C ALA A 44 -2.88 -2.91 -0.69
N VAL A 45 -2.90 -1.83 0.10
CA VAL A 45 -2.06 -0.63 -0.14
C VAL A 45 -0.58 -0.99 -0.15
N SER A 46 -0.10 -1.77 0.83
CA SER A 46 1.30 -2.17 0.90
C SER A 46 1.74 -2.99 -0.33
N VAL A 47 0.90 -3.91 -0.81
CA VAL A 47 1.18 -4.70 -2.03
C VAL A 47 1.25 -3.79 -3.25
N VAL A 48 0.30 -2.87 -3.41
CA VAL A 48 0.29 -1.92 -4.53
C VAL A 48 1.51 -1.03 -4.49
N MET A 49 1.91 -0.56 -3.31
CA MET A 49 3.08 0.28 -3.16
C MET A 49 4.38 -0.48 -3.43
N ALA A 50 4.47 -1.74 -3.02
CA ALA A 50 5.59 -2.61 -3.37
C ALA A 50 5.69 -2.84 -4.89
N LEU A 51 4.56 -3.08 -5.57
CA LEU A 51 4.51 -3.17 -7.03
C LEU A 51 4.86 -1.85 -7.71
N LEU A 52 4.43 -0.72 -7.14
CA LEU A 52 4.76 0.61 -7.64
C LEU A 52 6.27 0.85 -7.56
N VAL A 53 6.90 0.58 -6.41
CA VAL A 53 8.35 0.73 -6.23
C VAL A 53 9.11 -0.16 -7.22
N ARG A 54 8.73 -1.44 -7.36
CA ARG A 54 9.37 -2.34 -8.35
C ARG A 54 9.20 -1.88 -9.80
N HIS A 55 8.16 -1.12 -10.11
CA HIS A 55 7.89 -0.67 -11.48
C HIS A 55 8.43 0.75 -11.76
N ALA A 56 8.52 1.60 -10.74
CA ALA A 56 9.03 2.97 -10.82
C ALA A 56 10.56 3.02 -10.63
N TRP A 57 11.13 2.07 -9.88
CA TRP A 57 12.57 1.93 -9.64
C TRP A 57 13.08 0.52 -10.02
N PRO A 58 13.15 0.17 -11.31
CA PRO A 58 13.77 -1.07 -11.75
C PRO A 58 15.31 -1.04 -11.73
N ASP A 59 15.95 0.13 -11.84
CA ASP A 59 17.39 0.28 -12.08
C ASP A 59 18.18 0.85 -10.90
N VAL A 60 17.59 0.94 -9.72
CA VAL A 60 18.33 1.35 -8.52
C VAL A 60 19.08 0.13 -8.00
N ASP A 61 20.35 0.02 -8.37
CA ASP A 61 21.24 -0.94 -7.76
C ASP A 61 21.46 -0.53 -6.30
N LEU A 62 20.76 -1.24 -5.41
CA LEU A 62 20.80 -0.97 -3.97
C LEU A 62 22.21 -1.15 -3.41
N ALA A 63 23.08 -1.91 -4.09
CA ALA A 63 24.48 -2.02 -3.75
C ALA A 63 25.24 -0.73 -4.08
N GLU A 64 24.99 -0.13 -5.25
CA GLU A 64 25.64 1.13 -5.68
C GLU A 64 25.23 2.31 -4.80
N LEU A 65 23.95 2.42 -4.42
CA LEU A 65 23.51 3.46 -3.47
C LEU A 65 24.09 3.27 -2.05
N ALA A 66 24.28 2.03 -1.61
CA ALA A 66 24.89 1.76 -0.32
C ALA A 66 26.39 2.09 -0.31
N GLU A 67 27.08 1.93 -1.44
CA GLU A 67 28.47 2.35 -1.61
C GLU A 67 28.62 3.88 -1.70
N ASP A 68 27.70 4.58 -2.37
CA ASP A 68 27.68 6.06 -2.46
C ASP A 68 27.48 6.71 -1.07
N GLU A 69 26.54 6.20 -0.26
CA GLU A 69 26.31 6.66 1.11
C GLU A 69 27.47 6.32 2.06
N ALA A 70 28.20 5.23 1.82
CA ALA A 70 29.37 4.86 2.61
C ALA A 70 30.63 5.67 2.21
N GLY A 71 30.75 6.04 0.94
CA GLY A 71 31.84 6.87 0.40
C GLY A 71 31.76 8.35 0.79
N GLU A 72 30.56 8.86 1.09
CA GLU A 72 30.29 10.24 1.53
C GLU A 72 30.54 10.45 3.04
N SER A 73 31.21 9.52 3.73
CA SER A 73 31.69 9.76 5.11
C SER A 73 32.75 10.89 5.12
N PRO A 74 32.54 11.98 5.90
CA PRO A 74 33.40 13.18 5.90
C PRO A 74 34.80 12.96 6.49
#